data_AF-A0A1D7Y8Q6-F1
#
_entry.id   AF-A0A1D7Y8Q6-F1
#
_cell.length_a   1.000
_cell.length_b   1.000
_cell.length_c   1.000
_cell.angle_alpha   90.00
_cell.angle_beta   90.00
_cell.angle_gamma   90.00
#
_symmetry.space_group_name_H-M   'P 1'
#
loop_
_entity.id
_entity.type
_entity.pdbx_description
1 polymer ?
#
loop_
_entity_poly.entity_id
_entity_poly.type
_entity_poly.pdbx_seq_one_letter_code
_entity_poly.pdbx_strand_id
1 'polypeptide(L)' 'MVGSSHEALHRTLRILEWRGVSVSDSVRERVLACTDLDQLEVWAQRAVHATDATELFTAE' A
#
# COMPACT_ATOMS: atom_id res chain seq x y z
N MET A 1 8.68 -3.44 20.54
CA MET A 1 8.20 -2.21 19.86
C MET A 1 7.65 -2.62 18.49
N VAL A 2 6.49 -3.27 18.47
CA VAL A 2 5.84 -3.81 17.27
C VAL A 2 4.61 -2.93 16.98
N GLY A 3 4.86 -1.72 16.49
CA GLY A 3 3.80 -0.71 16.33
C GLY A 3 3.74 -0.11 14.93
N SER A 4 4.88 0.17 14.30
CA SER A 4 4.90 1.04 13.12
C SER A 4 4.52 0.33 11.82
N SER A 5 4.91 -0.94 11.62
CA SER A 5 4.71 -1.64 10.35
C SER A 5 3.25 -1.84 10.02
N HIS A 6 2.45 -2.27 10.99
CA HIS A 6 1.03 -2.56 10.78
C HIS A 6 0.20 -1.32 10.43
N GLU A 7 0.59 -0.16 10.98
CA GLU A 7 -0.10 1.09 10.71
C GLU A 7 0.13 1.58 9.27
N ALA A 8 1.36 1.45 8.76
CA ALA A 8 1.69 1.81 7.39
C ALA A 8 0.95 0.92 6.38
N LEU A 9 0.83 -0.39 6.67
CA LEU A 9 0.05 -1.34 5.85
C LEU A 9 -1.40 -0.89 5.68
N HIS A 10 -2.05 -0.54 6.79
CA HIS A 10 -3.46 -0.15 6.80
C HIS A 10 -3.68 1.19 6.10
N ARG A 11 -2.74 2.12 6.21
CA ARG A 11 -2.82 3.41 5.50
C ARG A 11 -2.82 3.22 3.99
N THR A 12 -1.90 2.41 3.43
CA THR A 12 -1.80 2.19 1.98
C THR A 12 -3.10 1.61 1.42
N LEU A 13 -3.66 0.57 2.05
CA LEU A 13 -4.92 -0.03 1.61
C LEU A 13 -6.10 0.92 1.72
N ARG A 14 -6.15 1.74 2.79
CA ARG A 14 -7.22 2.72 3.00
C ARG A 14 -7.19 3.86 2.00
N ILE A 15 -6.00 4.30 1.57
CA ILE A 15 -5.88 5.33 0.52
C ILE A 15 -6.48 4.80 -0.81
N LEU A 16 -6.17 3.56 -1.18
CA LEU A 16 -6.75 2.93 -2.38
C LEU A 16 -8.28 2.84 -2.30
N GLU A 17 -8.80 2.45 -1.13
CA GLU A 17 -10.24 2.37 -0.88
C GLU A 17 -10.91 3.75 -1.00
N TRP A 18 -10.34 4.80 -0.41
CA TRP A 18 -10.83 6.18 -0.55
C TRP A 18 -10.80 6.70 -1.98
N ARG A 19 -9.84 6.21 -2.77
CA ARG A 19 -9.72 6.52 -4.19
C ARG A 19 -10.72 5.74 -5.05
N GLY A 20 -11.41 4.76 -4.49
CA GLY A 20 -12.26 3.83 -5.26
C GLY A 20 -11.45 2.91 -6.16
N VAL A 21 -10.15 2.73 -5.88
CA VAL A 21 -9.27 1.83 -6.64
C VAL A 21 -9.52 0.42 -6.14
N SER A 22 -9.87 -0.49 -7.05
CA SER A 22 -10.13 -1.88 -6.71
C SER A 22 -8.82 -2.56 -6.30
N VAL A 23 -8.78 -3.06 -5.06
CA VAL A 23 -7.61 -3.77 -4.53
C VAL A 23 -7.83 -5.26 -4.68
N SER A 24 -7.02 -5.92 -5.50
CA SER A 24 -7.03 -7.38 -5.62
C SER A 24 -6.40 -8.05 -4.39
N ASP A 25 -6.77 -9.31 -4.13
CA ASP A 25 -6.22 -10.06 -3.00
C ASP A 25 -4.70 -10.21 -3.10
N SER A 26 -4.15 -10.36 -4.31
CA SER A 26 -2.70 -10.42 -4.52
C SER A 26 -1.98 -9.12 -4.11
N VAL A 27 -2.60 -7.95 -4.36
CA VAL A 27 -2.05 -6.67 -3.89
C VAL A 27 -2.11 -6.61 -2.37
N ARG A 28 -3.25 -6.99 -1.78
CA ARG A 28 -3.45 -6.98 -0.32
C ARG A 28 -2.45 -7.88 0.39
N GLU A 29 -2.29 -9.12 -0.05
CA GLU A 29 -1.31 -10.07 0.50
C GLU A 29 0.12 -9.53 0.40
N ARG A 30 0.47 -8.93 -0.75
CA ARG A 30 1.81 -8.36 -0.95
C ARG A 30 2.08 -7.16 -0.05
N VAL A 31 1.07 -6.30 0.15
CA VAL A 31 1.18 -5.21 1.13
C VAL A 31 1.39 -5.82 2.51
N LEU A 32 0.50 -6.71 2.97
CA LEU A 32 0.56 -7.30 4.32
C LEU A 32 1.83 -8.11 4.60
N ALA A 33 2.43 -8.73 3.60
CA ALA A 33 3.69 -9.46 3.74
C ALA A 33 4.94 -8.55 3.79
N CYS A 34 4.80 -7.26 3.50
CA CYS A 34 5.90 -6.31 3.50
C CYS A 34 6.27 -5.87 4.92
N THR A 35 7.52 -6.09 5.30
CA THR A 35 8.08 -5.67 6.60
C THR A 35 8.92 -4.40 6.53
N ASP A 36 9.11 -3.86 5.33
CA ASP A 36 9.90 -2.66 5.07
C ASP A 36 9.01 -1.41 5.17
N LEU A 37 9.27 -0.59 6.18
CA LEU A 37 8.51 0.62 6.46
C LEU A 37 8.69 1.70 5.40
N ASP A 38 9.92 1.91 4.93
CA ASP A 38 10.23 2.90 3.91
C ASP A 38 9.52 2.54 2.60
N GLN A 39 9.51 1.25 2.25
CA GLN A 39 8.78 0.77 1.08
C GLN A 39 7.25 0.98 1.22
N LEU A 40 6.70 0.75 2.41
CA LEU A 40 5.28 0.99 2.69
C LEU A 40 4.91 2.47 2.61
N GLU A 41 5.79 3.36 3.06
CA GLU A 41 5.59 4.80 2.96
C GLU A 41 5.60 5.26 1.49
N VAL A 42 6.52 4.74 0.67
CA VAL A 42 6.53 4.99 -0.78
C VAL A 42 5.23 4.52 -1.43
N TRP A 43 4.74 3.32 -1.08
CA TRP A 43 3.46 2.85 -1.59
C TRP A 43 2.29 3.72 -1.13
N ALA A 44 2.27 4.17 0.11
CA ALA A 44 1.23 5.08 0.59
C ALA A 44 1.20 6.39 -0.22
N GLN A 45 2.37 6.97 -0.53
CA GLN A 45 2.46 8.17 -1.38
C GLN A 45 1.99 7.89 -2.80
N ARG A 46 2.37 6.75 -3.39
CA ARG A 46 1.93 6.35 -4.73
C ARG A 46 0.43 6.11 -4.80
N ALA A 47 -0.16 5.51 -3.76
CA ALA A 47 -1.61 5.25 -3.70
C ALA A 47 -2.45 6.51 -3.87
N VAL A 48 -1.92 7.69 -3.49
CA VAL A 48 -2.58 8.99 -3.66
C VAL A 48 -2.74 9.37 -5.13
N HIS A 49 -1.89 8.86 -6.02
CA HIS A 49 -1.94 9.17 -7.46
C HIS A 49 -2.31 7.97 -8.31
N ALA A 50 -2.19 6.77 -7.77
CA ALA A 50 -2.47 5.53 -8.46
C ALA A 50 -3.90 5.48 -9.02
N THR A 51 -4.00 4.98 -10.25
CA THR A 51 -5.28 4.65 -10.91
C THR A 51 -5.59 3.16 -10.79
N ASP A 52 -4.56 2.34 -10.55
CA ASP A 52 -4.66 0.91 -10.30
C ASP A 52 -3.79 0.50 -9.10
N ALA A 53 -4.25 -0.50 -8.34
CA ALA A 53 -3.56 -0.94 -7.13
C ALA A 53 -2.19 -1.59 -7.42
N THR A 54 -1.94 -2.05 -8.65
CA THR A 54 -0.64 -2.61 -9.06
C THR A 54 0.43 -1.53 -9.29
N GLU A 55 0.04 -0.27 -9.55
CA GLU A 55 0.96 0.88 -9.73
C GLU A 55 1.74 1.23 -8.46
N LEU A 56 1.32 0.71 -7.30
CA LEU A 56 2.09 0.81 -6.06
C LEU A 56 3.47 0.18 -6.22
N PHE A 57 3.53 -0.94 -6.94
CA PHE A 57 4.71 -1.79 -7.06
C PHE A 57 5.60 -1.43 -8.25
N THR A 58 5.13 -0.62 -9.19
CA THR A 58 5.97 -0.14 -10.28
C THR A 58 6.99 0.84 -9.73
N ALA A 59 8.24 0.40 -9.59
CA ALA A 59 9.37 1.32 -9.56
C ALA A 59 9.48 1.93 -10.96
N GLU A 60 9.67 3.25 -11.04
CA GLU A 60 10.07 3.88 -12.30
C GLU A 60 11.31 3.20 -12.89
#